data_AF-G7Q436-F1
#
_entry.id   AF-G7Q436-F1
#
_cell.length_a   1.000
_cell.length_b   1.000
_cell.length_c   1.000
_cell.angle_alpha   90.00
_cell.angle_beta   90.00
_cell.angle_gamma   90.00
#
_symmetry.space_group_name_H-M   'P 1'
#
loop_
_entity.id
_entity.type
_entity.pdbx_description
1 polymer ?
#
loop_
_entity_poly.entity_id
_entity_poly.type
_entity_poly.pdbx_seq_one_letter_code
_entity_poly.pdbx_strand_id
1 'polypeptide(L)'
;MDGGRALEPDAVRLLEALAALPDAPYPDRIMPGEVATSLGMPPGKAWRLFRALFTAGYYEYDISAYSGRLTAAGRLAAQDLQK
;
A
#
# COMPACT_ATOMS: atom_id res chain seq x y z
N MET A 1 8.82 22.47 1.86
CA MET A 1 7.71 21.53 2.06
C MET A 1 7.26 21.16 0.66
N ASP A 2 7.95 20.21 0.04
CA ASP A 2 7.79 19.91 -1.38
C ASP A 2 6.55 19.05 -1.63
N GLY A 3 5.87 19.38 -2.73
CA GLY A 3 4.47 19.09 -2.99
C GLY A 3 4.06 17.64 -2.89
N GLY A 4 2.87 17.43 -2.32
CA GLY A 4 2.15 16.16 -2.37
C GLY A 4 1.92 15.75 -3.82
N ARG A 5 2.82 14.92 -4.35
CA ARG A 5 2.67 14.34 -5.65
C ARG A 5 1.48 13.39 -5.57
N ALA A 6 0.41 13.72 -6.29
CA ALA A 6 -0.75 12.84 -6.39
C ALA A 6 -0.29 11.44 -6.78
N LEU A 7 -0.79 10.44 -6.06
CA LEU A 7 -0.51 9.03 -6.36
C LEU A 7 -1.04 8.70 -7.76
N GLU A 8 -0.29 7.88 -8.51
CA GLU A 8 -0.79 7.34 -9.77
C GLU A 8 -1.96 6.37 -9.52
N PRO A 9 -2.87 6.16 -10.50
CA PRO A 9 -4.09 5.37 -10.27
C PRO A 9 -3.85 3.97 -9.73
N ASP A 10 -2.79 3.28 -10.16
CA ASP A 10 -2.48 1.95 -9.63
C ASP A 10 -1.94 1.98 -8.19
N ALA A 11 -1.31 3.08 -7.77
CA ALA A 11 -0.90 3.26 -6.38
C ALA A 11 -2.10 3.52 -5.48
N VAL A 12 -3.10 4.26 -5.99
CA VAL A 12 -4.41 4.42 -5.34
C VAL A 12 -5.10 3.07 -5.18
N ARG A 13 -5.20 2.27 -6.26
CA ARG A 13 -5.81 0.94 -6.20
C ARG A 13 -5.10 0.00 -5.22
N LEU A 14 -3.77 0.05 -5.17
CA LEU A 14 -3.00 -0.71 -4.19
C LEU A 14 -3.27 -0.24 -2.76
N LEU A 15 -3.31 1.08 -2.53
CA LEU A 15 -3.61 1.68 -1.23
C LEU A 15 -4.99 1.25 -0.71
N GLU A 16 -6.03 1.34 -1.56
CA GLU A 16 -7.39 0.94 -1.22
C GLU A 16 -7.47 -0.55 -0.89
N ALA A 17 -6.85 -1.41 -1.71
CA ALA A 17 -6.85 -2.85 -1.50
C ALA A 17 -6.15 -3.23 -0.18
N LEU A 18 -5.03 -2.58 0.16
CA LEU A 18 -4.34 -2.80 1.42
C LEU A 18 -5.16 -2.32 2.62
N ALA A 19 -5.91 -1.22 2.47
CA ALA A 19 -6.74 -0.67 3.54
C ALA A 19 -8.00 -1.50 3.81
N ALA A 20 -8.46 -2.28 2.83
CA ALA A 20 -9.58 -3.19 2.96
C ALA A 20 -9.22 -4.49 3.72
N LEU A 21 -7.94 -4.77 3.95
CA LEU A 21 -7.51 -5.97 4.66
C LEU A 21 -7.79 -5.84 6.17
N PRO A 22 -8.20 -6.92 6.84
CA PRO A 22 -8.26 -6.93 8.29
C PRO A 22 -6.85 -6.76 8.88
N ASP A 23 -6.77 -5.99 9.96
CA ASP A 23 -5.53 -5.90 10.75
C ASP A 23 -5.36 -7.20 11.54
N ALA A 24 -4.55 -8.11 10.99
CA ALA A 24 -4.28 -9.42 11.57
C ALA A 24 -2.75 -9.59 11.78
N PRO A 25 -2.33 -10.28 12.85
CA PRO A 25 -0.93 -10.65 13.03
C PRO A 25 -0.54 -11.82 12.12
N TYR A 26 0.77 -12.06 11.97
CA TYR A 26 1.27 -13.29 11.36
C TYR A 26 0.92 -14.51 12.24
N PRO A 27 0.58 -15.69 11.66
CA PRO A 27 0.57 -16.03 10.24
C PRO A 27 -0.73 -15.70 9.49
N ASP A 28 -1.77 -15.24 10.18
CA ASP A 28 -3.12 -15.08 9.61
C ASP A 28 -3.29 -13.82 8.73
N ARG A 29 -2.26 -12.97 8.66
CA ARG A 29 -2.27 -11.76 7.84
C ARG A 29 -2.10 -12.07 6.36
N ILE A 30 -2.85 -11.33 5.52
CA ILE A 30 -2.63 -11.30 4.07
C ILE A 30 -1.40 -10.43 3.78
N MET A 31 -0.46 -10.96 3.01
CA MET A 31 0.78 -10.24 2.72
C MET A 31 0.55 -9.16 1.65
N PRO A 32 1.12 -7.95 1.80
CA PRO A 32 1.01 -6.90 0.77
C PRO A 32 1.45 -7.34 -0.63
N GLY A 33 2.49 -8.18 -0.74
CA GLY A 33 2.91 -8.74 -2.03
C GLY A 33 1.87 -9.66 -2.68
N GLU A 34 1.10 -10.39 -1.87
CA GLU A 34 -0.02 -11.21 -2.35
C GLU A 34 -1.16 -10.34 -2.86
N VAL A 35 -1.43 -9.20 -2.19
CA VAL A 35 -2.42 -8.22 -2.64
C VAL A 35 -2.03 -7.62 -3.98
N ALA A 36 -0.78 -7.17 -4.14
CA ALA A 36 -0.29 -6.66 -5.42
C ALA A 36 -0.40 -7.70 -6.54
N THR A 37 -0.09 -8.97 -6.23
CA THR A 37 -0.24 -10.09 -7.17
C THR A 37 -1.69 -10.31 -7.57
N SER A 38 -2.61 -10.30 -6.60
CA SER A 38 -4.05 -10.46 -6.81
C SER A 38 -4.66 -9.30 -7.64
N LEU A 39 -4.04 -8.12 -7.59
CA LEU A 39 -4.38 -6.97 -8.44
C LEU A 39 -3.76 -7.06 -9.86
N GLY A 40 -3.04 -8.13 -10.18
CA GLY A 40 -2.37 -8.32 -11.48
C GLY A 40 -1.14 -7.43 -11.67
N MET A 41 -0.51 -6.96 -10.59
CA MET A 41 0.67 -6.10 -10.67
C MET A 41 1.94 -6.94 -10.75
N PRO A 42 2.71 -6.88 -11.86
CA PRO A 42 3.97 -7.61 -11.96
C PRO A 42 5.01 -7.07 -10.96
N PRO A 43 6.02 -7.86 -10.56
CA PRO A 43 6.95 -7.51 -9.47
C PRO A 43 7.60 -6.14 -9.62
N GLY A 44 8.09 -5.78 -10.81
CA GLY A 44 8.72 -4.48 -11.05
C GLY A 44 7.76 -3.29 -10.89
N LYS A 45 6.49 -3.47 -11.25
CA LYS A 45 5.44 -2.47 -11.06
C LYS A 45 5.05 -2.40 -9.58
N ALA A 46 4.79 -3.53 -8.94
CA ALA A 46 4.46 -3.61 -7.52
C ALA A 46 5.52 -2.93 -6.66
N TRP A 47 6.80 -3.20 -6.91
CA TRP A 47 7.91 -2.54 -6.20
C TRP A 47 7.88 -1.01 -6.32
N ARG A 48 7.64 -0.49 -7.53
CA ARG A 48 7.52 0.96 -7.76
C ARG A 48 6.35 1.56 -7.00
N LEU A 49 5.22 0.86 -6.95
CA LEU A 49 4.01 1.30 -6.25
C LEU A 49 4.22 1.31 -4.73
N PHE A 50 4.78 0.25 -4.15
CA PHE A 50 5.13 0.24 -2.73
C PHE A 50 6.10 1.36 -2.37
N ARG A 51 7.08 1.63 -3.23
CA ARG A 51 8.01 2.76 -3.05
C ARG A 51 7.30 4.10 -3.10
N ALA A 52 6.33 4.28 -4.01
CA ALA A 52 5.53 5.50 -4.07
C ALA A 52 4.72 5.71 -2.79
N LEU A 53 4.07 4.66 -2.28
CA LEU A 53 3.32 4.71 -1.01
C LEU A 53 4.25 4.99 0.20
N PHE A 54 5.44 4.40 0.21
CA PHE A 54 6.46 4.67 1.24
C PHE A 54 6.92 6.12 1.21
N THR A 55 7.26 6.65 0.02
CA THR A 55 7.66 8.06 -0.14
C THR A 55 6.54 9.02 0.25
N ALA A 56 5.27 8.65 0.06
CA ALA A 56 4.12 9.42 0.50
C ALA A 56 3.82 9.30 2.01
N GLY A 57 4.55 8.46 2.75
CA GLY A 57 4.32 8.22 4.18
C GLY A 57 3.10 7.36 4.48
N TYR A 58 2.53 6.70 3.48
CA TYR A 58 1.33 5.86 3.62
C TYR A 58 1.66 4.41 3.93
N TYR A 59 2.91 4.01 3.77
CA TYR A 59 3.34 2.62 3.91
C TYR A 59 4.72 2.54 4.57
N GLU A 60 4.90 1.54 5.43
CA GLU A 60 6.18 1.19 6.05
C GLU A 60 6.59 -0.21 5.63
N TYR A 61 7.88 -0.38 5.40
CA TYR A 61 8.45 -1.70 5.15
C TYR A 61 8.68 -2.44 6.46
N ASP A 62 8.53 -3.75 6.39
CA ASP A 62 8.95 -4.68 7.43
C ASP A 62 10.29 -5.30 6.97
N ILE A 63 10.39 -6.64 6.92
CA ILE A 63 11.51 -7.36 6.30
C ILE A 63 11.71 -6.95 4.82
N SER A 64 10.64 -6.62 4.10
CA SER A 64 10.68 -6.15 2.72
C SER A 64 9.49 -5.24 2.38
N ALA A 65 9.51 -4.65 1.18
CA ALA A 65 8.37 -3.90 0.65
C ALA A 65 7.09 -4.77 0.53
N TYR A 66 7.23 -6.07 0.30
CA TYR A 66 6.11 -6.99 0.10
C TYR A 66 5.50 -7.54 1.40
N SER A 67 6.12 -7.22 2.55
CA SER A 67 5.70 -7.70 3.88
C SER A 67 5.40 -6.55 4.85
N GLY A 68 5.32 -5.33 4.34
CA GLY A 68 5.11 -4.11 5.12
C GLY A 68 3.67 -3.93 5.60
N ARG A 69 3.32 -2.69 5.94
CA ARG A 69 1.99 -2.32 6.44
C ARG A 69 1.66 -0.87 6.11
N LEU A 70 0.36 -0.58 6.04
CA LEU A 70 -0.10 0.81 5.99
C LEU A 70 0.19 1.52 7.31
N THR A 71 0.60 2.79 7.19
CA THR A 71 0.65 3.70 8.33
C THR A 71 -0.76 4.16 8.70
N ALA A 72 -0.90 4.85 9.84
CA ALA A 72 -2.15 5.52 10.17
C ALA A 72 -2.56 6.54 9.09
N ALA A 73 -1.59 7.28 8.55
CA ALA A 73 -1.83 8.23 7.46
C ALA A 73 -2.30 7.53 6.18
N GLY A 74 -1.71 6.38 5.83
CA GLY A 74 -2.15 5.59 4.68
C GLY A 74 -3.58 5.07 4.82
N ARG A 75 -3.95 4.58 6.01
CA ARG A 75 -5.33 4.15 6.29
C ARG A 75 -6.34 5.31 6.18
N LEU A 76 -6.01 6.48 6.71
CA LEU A 76 -6.85 7.68 6.60
C LEU A 76 -6.97 8.14 5.14
N ALA A 77 -5.86 8.19 4.41
CA ALA A 77 -5.86 8.56 3.00
C ALA A 77 -6.76 7.63 2.16
N ALA A 78 -6.74 6.32 2.44
CA ALA A 78 -7.62 5.37 1.78
C ALA A 78 -9.11 5.62 2.07
N GLN A 79 -9.47 5.99 3.31
CA GLN A 79 -10.86 6.30 3.68
C GLN A 79 -11.37 7.58 2.99
N ASP A 80 -10.51 8.57 2.79
CA ASP A 80 -10.90 9.81 2.10
C ASP A 80 -11.13 9.61 0.60
N LEU A 81 -10.52 8.58 0.00
CA LEU A 81 -10.73 8.21 -1.41
C LEU A 81 -12.06 7.47 -1.66
N GLN A 82 -12.65 6.89 -0.61
CA GLN A 82 -13.90 6.12 -0.68
C GLN A 82 -15.17 6.97 -0.47
N LYS A 83 -15.01 8.28 -0.21
CA LYS A 83 -16.10 9.25 -0.02
C LYS A 83 -16.49 9.90 -1.34
#